data_AF-A0AAU2Y9C8-F1
#
_entry.id   AF-A0AAU2Y9C8-F1
#
_cell.length_a   1.000
_cell.length_b   1.000
_cell.length_c   1.000
_cell.angle_alpha   90.00
_cell.angle_beta   90.00
_cell.angle_gamma   90.00
#
_symmetry.space_group_name_H-M   'P 1'
#
loop_
_entity.id
_entity.type
_entity.pdbx_description
1 polymer ?
#
loop_
_entity_poly.entity_id
_entity_poly.type
_entity_poly.pdbx_seq_one_letter_code
_entity_poly.pdbx_strand_id
1 'polypeptide(L)'
;MTVHSLPLKGWVRTKRRVNAIELDVMALRYDLDGALDAGQYGLAWWAGQAMLTAAVELSLVESGVELRGQEDPVERACAALDALHRVNPVLAEAAWELWLRPQPSEGEIQRALDEILALIEQRLGLPWVLSRQQVVMRWAASTSVLRAVAKQLGMAGAEDWYLGGSDSPDLDWYSEIVATLEQERRR
;
A
#
# COMPACT_ATOMS: atom_id res chain seq x y z
N MET A 1 22.47 10.85 12.81
CA MET A 1 21.56 9.70 12.64
C MET A 1 22.27 8.45 13.14
N THR A 2 21.88 7.94 14.30
CA THR A 2 22.35 6.66 14.82
C THR A 2 21.66 5.54 14.05
N VAL A 3 22.44 4.71 13.34
CA VAL A 3 21.92 3.52 12.66
C VAL A 3 21.70 2.45 13.74
N HIS A 4 20.46 2.32 14.20
CA HIS A 4 20.08 1.21 15.08
C HIS A 4 19.97 -0.06 14.24
N SER A 5 20.90 -1.00 14.42
CA SER A 5 20.81 -2.32 13.81
C SER A 5 19.69 -3.11 14.47
N LEU A 6 18.57 -3.32 13.77
CA LEU A 6 17.54 -4.25 14.20
C LEU A 6 18.08 -5.69 14.10
N PRO A 7 17.78 -6.57 15.07
CA PRO A 7 18.02 -7.99 14.91
C PRO A 7 17.37 -8.50 13.61
N LEU A 8 18.10 -9.31 12.84
CA LEU A 8 17.72 -9.70 11.48
C LEU A 8 16.30 -10.29 11.38
N LYS A 9 15.88 -11.11 12.36
CA LYS A 9 14.52 -11.65 12.44
C LYS A 9 13.45 -10.56 12.60
N GLY A 10 13.73 -9.53 13.41
CA GLY A 10 12.85 -8.37 13.57
C GLY A 10 12.76 -7.57 12.27
N TRP A 11 13.90 -7.32 11.62
CA TRP A 11 13.96 -6.65 10.32
C TRP A 11 13.14 -7.40 9.24
N VAL A 12 13.30 -8.72 9.13
CA VAL A 12 12.54 -9.55 8.16
C VAL A 12 11.04 -9.46 8.42
N ARG A 13 10.60 -9.50 9.68
CA ARG A 13 9.19 -9.37 10.05
C ARG A 13 8.63 -7.99 9.65
N THR A 14 9.33 -6.92 9.98
CA THR A 14 8.93 -5.55 9.59
C THR A 14 8.87 -5.41 8.08
N LYS A 15 9.88 -5.89 7.35
CA LYS A 15 9.91 -5.81 5.88
C LYS A 15 8.84 -6.66 5.21
N ARG A 16 8.50 -7.83 5.76
CA ARG A 16 7.35 -8.62 5.31
C ARG A 16 6.04 -7.85 5.48
N ARG A 17 5.85 -7.14 6.61
CA ARG A 17 4.65 -6.32 6.82
C ARG A 17 4.59 -5.15 5.85
N VAL A 18 5.69 -4.42 5.67
CA VAL A 18 5.80 -3.35 4.67
C VAL A 18 5.42 -3.85 3.29
N ASN A 19 5.98 -5.00 2.87
CA ASN A 19 5.71 -5.59 1.58
C ASN A 19 4.23 -5.94 1.37
N ALA A 20 3.57 -6.49 2.41
CA ALA A 20 2.15 -6.78 2.36
C ALA A 20 1.30 -5.51 2.20
N ILE A 21 1.63 -4.44 2.93
CA ILE A 21 0.92 -3.15 2.80
C ILE A 21 1.17 -2.52 1.42
N GLU A 22 2.40 -2.58 0.90
CA GLU A 22 2.72 -2.09 -0.45
C GLU A 22 1.95 -2.88 -1.54
N LEU A 23 1.74 -4.18 -1.35
CA LEU A 23 0.88 -4.99 -2.22
C LEU A 23 -0.58 -4.54 -2.14
N ASP A 24 -1.10 -4.32 -0.93
CA ASP A 24 -2.47 -3.83 -0.72
C ASP A 24 -2.68 -2.47 -1.42
N VAL A 25 -1.74 -1.54 -1.26
CA VAL A 25 -1.75 -0.23 -1.92
C VAL A 25 -1.73 -0.36 -3.44
N MET A 26 -0.91 -1.28 -3.97
CA MET A 26 -0.87 -1.56 -5.40
C MET A 26 -2.23 -2.07 -5.90
N ALA A 27 -2.81 -3.08 -5.25
CA ALA A 27 -4.11 -3.64 -5.64
C ALA A 27 -5.22 -2.58 -5.59
N LEU A 28 -5.29 -1.81 -4.50
CA LEU A 28 -6.26 -0.74 -4.33
C LEU A 28 -6.11 0.37 -5.39
N ARG A 29 -4.89 0.62 -5.86
CA ARG A 29 -4.67 1.57 -6.95
C ARG A 29 -5.27 1.09 -8.26
N TYR A 30 -5.13 -0.20 -8.57
CA TYR A 30 -5.76 -0.82 -9.72
C TYR A 30 -7.28 -0.77 -9.61
N ASP A 31 -7.83 -1.12 -8.44
CA ASP A 31 -9.27 -1.06 -8.16
C ASP A 31 -9.81 0.37 -8.31
N LEU A 32 -9.10 1.38 -7.79
CA LEU A 32 -9.49 2.78 -7.88
C LEU A 32 -9.60 3.24 -9.34
N ASP A 33 -8.52 3.07 -10.10
CA ASP A 33 -8.48 3.53 -11.49
C ASP A 33 -9.52 2.75 -12.34
N GLY A 34 -9.62 1.43 -12.16
CA GLY A 34 -10.60 0.60 -12.86
C GLY A 34 -12.05 0.94 -12.51
N ALA A 35 -12.33 1.27 -11.25
CA ALA A 35 -13.64 1.71 -10.81
C ALA A 35 -14.03 3.07 -11.40
N LEU A 36 -13.08 4.00 -11.50
CA LEU A 36 -13.29 5.29 -12.16
C LEU A 36 -13.60 5.12 -13.65
N ASP A 37 -12.82 4.30 -14.35
CA ASP A 37 -13.02 4.01 -15.78
C ASP A 37 -14.39 3.36 -16.04
N ALA A 38 -14.86 2.52 -15.11
CA ALA A 38 -16.15 1.84 -15.19
C ALA A 38 -17.35 2.66 -14.66
N GLY A 39 -17.13 3.88 -14.17
CA GLY A 39 -18.18 4.70 -13.55
C GLY A 39 -18.71 4.14 -12.22
N GLN A 40 -17.98 3.25 -11.56
CA GLN A 40 -18.35 2.62 -10.29
C GLN A 40 -17.91 3.49 -9.10
N TYR A 41 -18.50 4.67 -8.95
CA TYR A 41 -18.06 5.69 -7.99
C TYR A 41 -18.05 5.24 -6.52
N GLY A 42 -18.96 4.33 -6.14
CA GLY A 42 -18.95 3.75 -4.79
C GLY A 42 -17.71 2.88 -4.52
N LEU A 43 -17.29 2.10 -5.53
CA LEU A 43 -16.08 1.29 -5.44
C LEU A 43 -14.82 2.18 -5.45
N ALA A 44 -14.81 3.22 -6.30
CA ALA A 44 -13.71 4.20 -6.32
C ALA A 44 -13.56 4.90 -4.96
N TRP A 45 -14.67 5.33 -4.34
CA TRP A 45 -14.65 5.92 -3.00
C TRP A 45 -14.10 4.96 -1.95
N TRP A 46 -14.59 3.71 -1.94
CA TRP A 46 -14.11 2.68 -1.04
C TRP A 46 -12.61 2.42 -1.22
N ALA A 47 -12.13 2.31 -2.46
CA ALA A 47 -10.72 2.09 -2.77
C ALA A 47 -9.85 3.26 -2.26
N GLY A 48 -10.27 4.50 -2.49
CA GLY A 48 -9.57 5.68 -1.96
C GLY A 48 -9.47 5.68 -0.43
N GLN A 49 -10.58 5.37 0.26
CA GLN A 49 -10.59 5.29 1.73
C GLN A 49 -9.70 4.15 2.27
N ALA A 50 -9.70 2.99 1.60
CA ALA A 50 -8.82 1.89 1.93
C ALA A 50 -7.35 2.21 1.66
N MET A 51 -7.04 2.95 0.58
CA MET A 51 -5.69 3.45 0.29
C MET A 51 -5.19 4.36 1.40
N LEU A 52 -6.05 5.24 1.94
CA LEU A 52 -5.69 6.09 3.08
C LEU A 52 -5.31 5.24 4.31
N THR A 53 -6.04 4.16 4.60
CA THR A 53 -5.70 3.22 5.69
C THR A 53 -4.37 2.54 5.46
N ALA A 54 -4.16 1.96 4.30
CA ALA A 54 -2.89 1.32 3.97
C ALA A 54 -1.72 2.32 4.03
N ALA A 55 -1.91 3.55 3.56
CA ALA A 55 -0.91 4.61 3.59
C ALA A 55 -0.55 5.07 5.03
N VAL A 56 -1.55 5.24 5.91
CA VAL A 56 -1.31 5.56 7.33
C VAL A 56 -0.54 4.44 8.01
N GLU A 57 -0.94 3.19 7.80
CA GLU A 57 -0.22 2.04 8.35
C GLU A 57 1.22 1.98 7.86
N LEU A 58 1.43 2.18 6.56
CA LEU A 58 2.77 2.16 5.98
C LEU A 58 3.66 3.26 6.57
N SER A 59 3.14 4.49 6.67
CA SER A 59 3.86 5.63 7.25
C SER A 59 4.28 5.37 8.70
N LEU A 60 3.41 4.75 9.50
CA LEU A 60 3.70 4.36 10.87
C LEU A 60 4.78 3.28 10.95
N VAL A 61 4.67 2.24 10.14
CA VAL A 61 5.66 1.14 10.11
C VAL A 61 7.02 1.66 9.62
N GLU A 62 7.07 2.52 8.61
CA GLU A 62 8.30 3.16 8.14
C GLU A 62 8.93 4.09 9.20
N SER A 63 8.10 4.69 10.06
CA SER A 63 8.53 5.47 11.22
C SER A 63 8.94 4.62 12.43
N GLY A 64 8.93 3.29 12.31
CA GLY A 64 9.31 2.36 13.39
C GLY A 64 8.22 2.15 14.45
N VAL A 65 6.98 2.51 14.16
CA VAL A 65 5.83 2.29 15.05
C VAL A 65 5.22 0.93 14.74
N GLU A 66 5.25 0.03 15.72
CA GLU A 66 4.62 -1.28 15.59
C GLU A 66 3.11 -1.19 15.82
N LEU A 67 2.34 -1.57 14.80
CA LEU A 67 0.90 -1.78 14.93
C LEU A 67 0.63 -3.22 15.35
N ARG A 68 -0.31 -3.39 16.29
CA ARG A 68 -0.83 -4.72 16.63
C ARG A 68 -1.66 -5.21 15.46
N GLY A 69 -1.47 -6.47 15.06
CA GLY A 69 -2.30 -7.08 14.02
C GLY A 69 -3.74 -7.17 14.51
N GLN A 70 -4.64 -6.49 13.82
CA GLN A 70 -6.09 -6.61 14.01
C GLN A 70 -6.67 -7.29 12.77
N GLU A 71 -7.55 -8.28 12.97
CA GLU A 71 -8.23 -8.96 11.86
C GLU A 71 -9.34 -8.07 11.29
N ASP A 72 -10.09 -7.39 12.16
CA ASP A 72 -11.15 -6.48 11.76
C ASP A 72 -10.58 -5.18 11.12
N PRO A 73 -11.05 -4.79 9.91
CA PRO A 73 -10.56 -3.59 9.23
C PRO A 73 -10.85 -2.28 9.98
N VAL A 74 -11.97 -2.18 10.68
CA VAL A 74 -12.36 -0.96 11.41
C VAL A 74 -11.50 -0.82 12.66
N GLU A 75 -11.33 -1.89 13.43
CA GLU A 75 -10.42 -1.91 14.58
C GLU A 75 -8.98 -1.60 14.15
N ARG A 76 -8.56 -2.11 12.99
CA ARG A 76 -7.24 -1.82 12.42
C ARG A 76 -7.07 -0.34 12.09
N ALA A 77 -8.05 0.26 11.42
CA ALA A 77 -8.02 1.69 11.08
C ALA A 77 -8.00 2.57 12.34
N CYS A 78 -8.85 2.29 13.32
CA CYS A 78 -8.86 2.98 14.62
C CYS A 78 -7.53 2.85 15.36
N ALA A 79 -6.94 1.65 15.40
CA ALA A 79 -5.64 1.45 16.03
C ALA A 79 -4.51 2.21 15.31
N ALA A 80 -4.54 2.25 13.98
CA ALA A 80 -3.59 3.01 13.18
C ALA A 80 -3.73 4.53 13.44
N LEU A 81 -4.96 5.03 13.53
CA LEU A 81 -5.23 6.42 13.93
C LEU A 81 -4.74 6.77 15.32
N ASP A 82 -5.02 5.93 16.31
CA ASP A 82 -4.57 6.16 17.68
C ASP A 82 -3.04 6.19 17.77
N ALA A 83 -2.37 5.38 16.95
CA ALA A 83 -0.92 5.40 16.83
C ALA A 83 -0.44 6.67 16.10
N LEU A 84 -1.09 7.04 14.99
CA LEU A 84 -0.78 8.26 14.25
C LEU A 84 -0.99 9.52 15.10
N HIS A 85 -2.04 9.59 15.89
CA HIS A 85 -2.33 10.73 16.75
C HIS A 85 -1.24 10.93 17.79
N ARG A 86 -0.65 9.85 18.32
CA ARG A 86 0.47 9.92 19.27
C ARG A 86 1.77 10.43 18.64
N VAL A 87 1.95 10.24 17.33
CA VAL A 87 3.18 10.63 16.60
C VAL A 87 3.02 11.98 15.92
N ASN A 88 1.85 12.23 15.34
CA ASN A 88 1.50 13.42 14.57
C ASN A 88 -0.02 13.69 14.67
N PRO A 89 -0.46 14.41 15.72
CA PRO A 89 -1.88 14.71 15.95
C PRO A 89 -2.56 15.40 14.76
N VAL A 90 -1.87 16.36 14.15
CA VAL A 90 -2.40 17.17 13.04
C VAL A 90 -2.61 16.32 11.77
N LEU A 91 -1.80 15.28 11.57
CA LEU A 91 -2.00 14.35 10.46
C LEU A 91 -3.11 13.34 10.77
N ALA A 92 -3.20 12.89 12.01
CA ALA A 92 -4.28 12.01 12.46
C ALA A 92 -5.65 12.67 12.32
N GLU A 93 -5.79 13.93 12.75
CA GLU A 93 -7.03 14.69 12.61
C GLU A 93 -7.44 14.82 11.14
N ALA A 94 -6.52 15.16 10.25
CA ALA A 94 -6.81 15.28 8.83
C ALA A 94 -7.20 13.93 8.18
N ALA A 95 -6.54 12.83 8.56
CA ALA A 95 -6.92 11.50 8.09
C ALA A 95 -8.31 11.09 8.63
N TRP A 96 -8.60 11.39 9.91
CA TRP A 96 -9.89 11.12 10.54
C TRP A 96 -11.03 11.90 9.88
N GLU A 97 -10.81 13.18 9.58
CA GLU A 97 -11.78 14.01 8.87
C GLU A 97 -12.10 13.44 7.49
N LEU A 98 -11.12 12.88 6.77
CA LEU A 98 -11.36 12.24 5.47
C LEU A 98 -12.12 10.92 5.61
N TRP A 99 -11.80 10.09 6.62
CA TRP A 99 -12.48 8.81 6.85
C TRP A 99 -13.94 8.94 7.23
N LEU A 100 -14.28 9.97 8.01
CA LEU A 100 -15.66 10.18 8.45
C LEU A 100 -16.55 10.82 7.39
N ARG A 101 -15.99 11.26 6.26
CA ARG A 101 -16.80 11.86 5.19
C ARG A 101 -17.73 10.82 4.58
N PRO A 102 -19.01 11.17 4.37
CA PRO A 102 -19.90 10.33 3.59
C PRO A 102 -19.38 10.22 2.15
N GLN A 103 -19.83 9.19 1.44
CA GLN A 103 -19.57 9.10 0.02
C GLN A 103 -20.04 10.38 -0.69
N PRO A 104 -19.18 11.04 -1.48
CA PRO A 104 -19.54 12.25 -2.21
C PRO A 104 -20.51 11.93 -3.36
N SER A 105 -21.17 12.97 -3.86
CA SER A 105 -21.97 12.85 -5.08
C SER A 105 -21.09 12.55 -6.30
N GLU A 106 -21.67 12.03 -7.38
CA GLU A 106 -20.96 11.73 -8.63
C GLU A 106 -20.18 12.94 -9.18
N GLY A 107 -20.74 14.15 -9.09
CA GLY A 107 -20.06 15.37 -9.54
C GLY A 107 -18.90 15.82 -8.64
N GLU A 108 -18.74 15.21 -7.46
CA GLU A 108 -17.77 15.60 -6.44
C GLU A 108 -16.73 14.51 -6.16
N ILE A 109 -16.95 13.28 -6.64
CA ILE A 109 -16.12 12.11 -6.33
C ILE A 109 -14.65 12.33 -6.69
N GLN A 110 -14.37 12.89 -7.86
CA GLN A 110 -13.00 13.12 -8.32
C GLN A 110 -12.26 14.05 -7.36
N ARG A 111 -12.86 15.19 -7.02
CA ARG A 111 -12.27 16.16 -6.08
C ARG A 111 -12.02 15.52 -4.70
N ALA A 112 -12.98 14.74 -4.20
CA ALA A 112 -12.82 14.08 -2.91
C ALA A 112 -11.70 13.03 -2.92
N LEU A 113 -11.53 12.29 -4.01
CA LEU A 113 -10.42 11.36 -4.20
C LEU A 113 -9.08 12.09 -4.33
N ASP A 114 -9.04 13.20 -5.07
CA ASP A 114 -7.85 14.04 -5.20
C ASP A 114 -7.37 14.56 -3.84
N GLU A 115 -8.29 14.93 -2.94
CA GLU A 115 -7.97 15.34 -1.57
C GLU A 115 -7.34 14.20 -0.75
N ILE A 116 -7.85 12.97 -0.88
CA ILE A 116 -7.26 11.79 -0.24
C ILE A 116 -5.85 11.55 -0.78
N LEU A 117 -5.70 11.51 -2.11
CA LEU A 117 -4.43 11.25 -2.77
C LEU A 117 -3.39 12.35 -2.45
N ALA A 118 -3.81 13.61 -2.36
CA ALA A 118 -2.95 14.72 -1.95
C ALA A 118 -2.47 14.57 -0.50
N LEU A 119 -3.34 14.15 0.43
CA LEU A 119 -2.92 13.88 1.81
C LEU A 119 -1.89 12.74 1.88
N ILE A 120 -2.11 11.67 1.10
CA ILE A 120 -1.19 10.52 1.03
C ILE A 120 0.17 10.96 0.45
N GLU A 121 0.17 11.68 -0.67
CA GLU A 121 1.40 12.15 -1.31
C GLU A 121 2.16 13.12 -0.41
N GLN A 122 1.51 14.21 0.00
CA GLN A 122 2.19 15.38 0.53
C GLN A 122 2.46 15.28 2.03
N ARG A 123 1.58 14.61 2.78
CA ARG A 123 1.65 14.58 4.24
C ARG A 123 2.09 13.23 4.79
N LEU A 124 1.68 12.12 4.17
CA LEU A 124 2.17 10.78 4.52
C LEU A 124 3.49 10.45 3.80
N GLY A 125 3.88 11.23 2.78
CA GLY A 125 5.18 11.12 2.12
C GLY A 125 5.29 9.93 1.16
N LEU A 126 4.17 9.52 0.56
CA LEU A 126 4.08 8.35 -0.31
C LEU A 126 3.75 8.72 -1.76
N PRO A 127 4.56 9.53 -2.47
CA PRO A 127 4.21 10.04 -3.80
C PRO A 127 4.02 8.95 -4.87
N TRP A 128 4.65 7.79 -4.66
CA TRP A 128 4.60 6.66 -5.60
C TRP A 128 3.22 6.00 -5.70
N VAL A 129 2.29 6.26 -4.76
CA VAL A 129 0.91 5.74 -4.83
C VAL A 129 0.05 6.42 -5.89
N LEU A 130 0.54 7.51 -6.47
CA LEU A 130 -0.16 8.27 -7.49
C LEU A 130 -0.09 7.64 -8.89
N SER A 131 0.71 6.58 -9.08
CA SER A 131 0.91 5.95 -10.37
C SER A 131 0.91 4.42 -10.26
N ARG A 132 0.13 3.75 -11.12
CA ARG A 132 0.16 2.28 -11.27
C ARG A 132 1.58 1.75 -11.48
N GLN A 133 2.34 2.39 -12.36
CA GLN A 133 3.72 1.99 -12.61
C GLN A 133 4.60 2.10 -11.35
N GLN A 134 4.45 3.19 -10.60
CA GLN A 134 5.29 3.43 -9.43
C GLN A 134 4.94 2.50 -8.25
N VAL A 135 3.66 2.19 -8.03
CA VAL A 135 3.25 1.19 -7.02
C VAL A 135 3.82 -0.20 -7.34
N VAL A 136 3.81 -0.60 -8.61
CA VAL A 136 4.40 -1.87 -9.06
C VAL A 136 5.90 -1.90 -8.80
N MET A 137 6.61 -0.85 -9.19
CA MET A 137 8.06 -0.77 -9.02
C MET A 137 8.47 -0.76 -7.55
N ARG A 138 7.72 -0.04 -6.70
CA ARG A 138 7.96 -0.01 -5.25
C ARG A 138 7.81 -1.38 -4.63
N TRP A 139 6.68 -2.05 -4.89
CA TRP A 139 6.41 -3.40 -4.38
C TRP A 139 7.46 -4.41 -4.88
N ALA A 140 7.82 -4.37 -6.16
CA ALA A 140 8.80 -5.29 -6.73
C ALA A 140 10.20 -5.11 -6.10
N ALA A 141 10.64 -3.87 -5.89
CA ALA A 141 11.91 -3.58 -5.23
C ALA A 141 11.94 -4.10 -3.79
N SER A 142 10.87 -3.83 -3.02
CA SER A 142 10.69 -4.31 -1.65
C SER A 142 10.71 -5.83 -1.56
N THR A 143 10.01 -6.50 -2.47
CA THR A 143 9.93 -7.97 -2.55
C THR A 143 11.29 -8.58 -2.89
N SER A 144 12.03 -7.99 -3.83
CA SER A 144 13.36 -8.45 -4.24
C SER A 144 14.35 -8.43 -3.08
N VAL A 145 14.37 -7.34 -2.31
CA VAL A 145 15.25 -7.19 -1.14
C VAL A 145 14.91 -8.22 -0.05
N LEU A 146 13.62 -8.39 0.26
CA LEU A 146 13.18 -9.38 1.25
C LEU A 146 13.55 -10.80 0.83
N ARG A 147 13.39 -11.15 -0.45
CA ARG A 147 13.76 -12.46 -1.00
C ARG A 147 15.26 -12.71 -0.93
N ALA A 148 16.09 -11.74 -1.31
CA ALA A 148 17.54 -11.88 -1.27
C ALA A 148 18.02 -12.22 0.15
N VAL A 149 17.48 -11.52 1.17
CA VAL A 149 17.80 -11.78 2.58
C VAL A 149 17.23 -13.12 3.06
N ALA A 150 15.99 -13.46 2.70
CA ALA A 150 15.38 -14.74 3.09
C ALA A 150 16.12 -15.95 2.48
N LYS A 151 16.63 -15.82 1.25
CA LYS A 151 17.47 -16.83 0.59
C LYS A 151 18.80 -17.01 1.31
N GLN A 152 19.47 -15.92 1.68
CA GLN A 152 20.70 -15.99 2.48
C GLN A 152 20.51 -16.66 3.84
N LEU A 153 19.30 -16.60 4.39
CA LEU A 153 18.92 -17.24 5.66
C LEU A 153 18.49 -18.70 5.51
N GLY A 154 18.50 -19.26 4.29
CA GLY A 154 18.03 -20.62 4.03
C GLY A 154 16.52 -20.81 4.22
N MET A 155 15.75 -19.71 4.26
CA MET A 155 14.29 -19.76 4.46
C MET A 155 13.52 -19.88 3.14
N ALA A 156 14.11 -19.43 2.03
CA ALA A 156 13.53 -19.54 0.69
C ALA A 156 14.11 -20.78 -0.03
N GLY A 157 13.60 -21.96 0.32
CA GLY A 157 14.02 -23.25 -0.26
C GLY A 157 13.18 -23.74 -1.45
N ALA A 158 12.12 -23.02 -1.85
CA ALA A 158 11.22 -23.46 -2.92
C ALA A 158 11.03 -22.36 -3.98
N GLU A 159 11.06 -22.76 -5.26
CA GLU A 159 10.79 -21.90 -6.43
C GLU A 159 9.33 -21.43 -6.50
N ASP A 160 8.45 -22.06 -5.71
CA ASP A 160 7.01 -21.85 -5.60
C ASP A 160 6.61 -20.51 -4.93
N TRP A 161 7.59 -19.66 -4.59
CA TRP A 161 7.36 -18.29 -4.10
C TRP A 161 6.94 -17.31 -5.20
N TYR A 162 6.98 -17.74 -6.45
CA TYR A 162 6.27 -17.08 -7.52
C TYR A 162 4.82 -17.53 -7.49
N LEU A 163 3.94 -16.54 -7.29
CA LEU A 163 2.49 -16.64 -7.48
C LEU A 163 2.21 -17.53 -8.71
N GLY A 164 1.43 -18.59 -8.49
CA GLY A 164 1.15 -19.62 -9.49
C GLY A 164 0.62 -19.00 -10.78
N GLY A 165 1.15 -19.47 -11.91
CA GLY A 165 0.67 -19.07 -13.24
C GLY A 165 -0.82 -19.39 -13.36
N SER A 166 -1.61 -18.35 -13.60
CA SER A 166 -3.01 -18.50 -13.98
C SER A 166 -3.09 -18.47 -15.51
N ASP A 167 -3.61 -19.53 -16.12
CA ASP A 167 -3.71 -19.71 -17.58
C ASP A 167 -4.88 -18.91 -18.21
N SER A 168 -5.21 -17.73 -17.70
CA SER A 168 -6.32 -16.91 -18.22
C SER A 168 -5.82 -15.79 -19.14
N PRO A 169 -6.14 -15.80 -20.46
CA PRO A 169 -5.60 -14.83 -21.43
C PRO A 169 -6.24 -13.44 -21.38
N ASP A 170 -7.36 -13.28 -20.68
CA ASP A 170 -8.17 -12.05 -20.73
C ASP A 170 -8.06 -11.28 -19.40
N LEU A 171 -7.35 -10.14 -19.46
CA LEU A 171 -7.25 -9.10 -18.42
C LEU A 171 -6.77 -9.58 -17.04
N ASP A 172 -5.57 -10.16 -16.96
CA ASP A 172 -4.91 -10.41 -15.69
C ASP A 172 -3.98 -9.23 -15.34
N TRP A 173 -4.30 -8.48 -14.27
CA TRP A 173 -3.43 -7.45 -13.68
C TRP A 173 -1.98 -7.95 -13.51
N TYR A 174 -1.80 -9.26 -13.32
CA TYR A 174 -0.51 -9.94 -13.34
C TYR A 174 0.29 -9.66 -14.61
N SER A 175 -0.33 -9.76 -15.79
CA SER A 175 0.32 -9.55 -17.08
C SER A 175 0.77 -8.08 -17.23
N GLU A 176 0.01 -7.13 -16.70
CA GLU A 176 0.37 -5.71 -16.66
C GLU A 176 1.57 -5.45 -15.74
N ILE A 177 1.61 -6.12 -14.58
CA ILE A 177 2.76 -6.09 -13.66
C ILE A 177 4.00 -6.65 -14.34
N VAL A 178 3.90 -7.84 -14.95
CA VAL A 178 5.02 -8.50 -15.64
C VAL A 178 5.54 -7.61 -16.78
N ALA A 179 4.64 -7.06 -17.60
CA ALA A 179 5.01 -6.14 -18.67
C ALA A 179 5.72 -4.89 -18.16
N THR A 180 5.23 -4.30 -17.06
CA THR A 180 5.86 -3.13 -16.42
C THR A 180 7.28 -3.45 -15.95
N LEU A 181 7.48 -4.59 -15.30
CA LEU A 181 8.79 -5.05 -14.83
C LEU A 181 9.76 -5.37 -15.98
N GLU A 182 9.26 -5.92 -17.08
CA GLU A 182 10.06 -6.18 -18.28
C GLU A 182 10.48 -4.90 -19.00
N GLN A 183 9.59 -3.91 -19.12
CA GLN A 183 9.91 -2.62 -19.74
C GLN A 183 11.03 -1.90 -18.98
N GLU A 184 10.96 -1.87 -17.64
CA GLU A 184 11.99 -1.23 -16.82
C GLU A 184 13.34 -1.97 -16.85
N ARG A 185 13.36 -3.30 -17.06
CA ARG A 185 14.62 -4.05 -17.26
C ARG A 185 15.33 -3.72 -18.57
N ARG A 186 14.62 -3.19 -19.56
CA ARG A 186 15.14 -2.86 -20.90
C ARG A 186 15.63 -1.41 -21.01
N ARG A 187 15.35 -0.58 -20.01
CA ARG A 187 15.84 0.80 -19.89
C ARG A 187 17.19 0.83 -19.20
#